data_AF-A0A3A8R3V9-F1
#
_entry.id   AF-A0A3A8R3V9-F1
#
_cell.length_a   1.000
_cell.length_b   1.000
_cell.length_c   1.000
_cell.angle_alpha   90.00
_cell.angle_beta   90.00
_cell.angle_gamma   90.00
#
_symmetry.space_group_name_H-M   'P 1'
#
loop_
_entity.id
_entity.type
_entity.pdbx_description
1 polymer ?
#
loop_
_entity_poly.entity_id
_entity_poly.type
_entity_poly.pdbx_seq_one_letter_code
_entity_poly.pdbx_strand_id
1 'polypeptide(L)'
;MDPVSVPDPRKDPRFRVYRGVAYAIHITLATLVSAWLIWNVGHSVAAMTPERPPSVTPPLTVRECLDAADAHWKDLESEREKLVHVLPARKVDQEWMRFRTDWLTRVRKSESECALESRDPARVELRSVFRHLTRVQDLYTIHAVQYAGEVGGAVDALHAAFDTARRKDSGR
;
A
#
# COMPACT_ATOMS: atom_id res chain seq x y z
N MET A 1 40.92 -7.49 -59.49
CA MET A 1 39.49 -7.17 -59.59
C MET A 1 39.02 -6.86 -58.19
N ASP A 2 38.85 -5.58 -57.87
CA ASP A 2 38.36 -5.18 -56.55
C ASP A 2 36.85 -5.44 -56.44
N PRO A 3 36.35 -5.92 -55.29
CA PRO A 3 34.94 -6.20 -55.13
C PRO A 3 34.14 -4.89 -55.12
N VAL A 4 33.19 -4.79 -56.05
CA VAL A 4 32.19 -3.71 -56.08
C VAL A 4 31.41 -3.74 -54.77
N SER A 5 31.58 -2.72 -53.95
CA SER A 5 30.80 -2.53 -52.72
C SER A 5 29.34 -2.31 -53.09
N VAL A 6 28.51 -3.35 -52.93
CA VAL A 6 27.06 -3.23 -53.10
C VAL A 6 26.52 -2.28 -52.03
N PRO A 7 25.83 -1.18 -52.38
CA PRO A 7 25.25 -0.28 -51.40
C PRO A 7 24.27 -1.06 -50.52
N ASP A 8 24.52 -1.06 -49.21
CA ASP A 8 23.63 -1.69 -48.24
C ASP A 8 22.24 -1.01 -48.32
N PRO A 9 21.18 -1.72 -48.74
CA PRO A 9 19.84 -1.14 -48.90
C PRO A 9 19.27 -0.60 -47.57
N ARG A 10 19.83 -0.99 -46.42
CA ARG A 10 19.48 -0.43 -45.10
C ARG A 10 20.08 0.95 -44.86
N LYS A 11 20.99 1.43 -45.71
CA LYS A 11 21.68 2.72 -45.57
C LYS A 11 21.35 3.73 -46.65
N ASP A 12 20.32 3.46 -47.47
CA ASP A 12 19.88 4.39 -48.51
C ASP A 12 19.48 5.76 -47.87
N PRO A 13 20.17 6.86 -48.22
CA PRO A 13 19.93 8.17 -47.64
C PRO A 13 18.53 8.73 -47.91
N ARG A 14 17.85 8.27 -48.97
CA ARG A 14 16.48 8.73 -49.31
C ARG A 14 15.46 8.37 -48.24
N PHE A 15 15.62 7.22 -47.58
CA PHE A 15 14.72 6.75 -46.53
C PHE A 15 15.14 7.19 -45.12
N ARG A 16 16.21 7.99 -44.98
CA ARG A 16 16.71 8.45 -43.67
C ARG A 16 15.67 9.31 -42.95
N VAL A 17 15.00 10.21 -43.67
CA VAL A 17 13.93 11.06 -43.12
C VAL A 17 12.72 10.23 -42.70
N TYR A 18 12.27 9.31 -43.56
CA TYR A 18 11.14 8.44 -43.26
C TYR A 18 11.39 7.57 -42.02
N ARG A 19 12.58 6.95 -41.90
CA ARG A 19 12.96 6.20 -40.70
C ARG A 19 13.03 7.09 -39.47
N GLY A 20 13.59 8.29 -39.59
CA GLY A 20 13.64 9.26 -38.49
C GLY A 20 12.23 9.61 -37.99
N VAL A 21 11.30 9.88 -38.90
CA VAL A 21 9.89 10.15 -38.58
C VAL A 21 9.21 8.93 -37.97
N ALA A 22 9.42 7.74 -38.52
CA ALA A 22 8.85 6.51 -37.97
C ALA A 22 9.35 6.22 -36.54
N TYR A 23 10.65 6.38 -36.28
CA TYR A 23 11.20 6.26 -34.92
C TYR A 23 10.68 7.36 -34.00
N ALA A 24 10.57 8.60 -34.46
CA ALA A 24 10.02 9.69 -33.67
C ALA A 24 8.57 9.39 -33.26
N ILE A 25 7.73 8.97 -34.21
CA ILE A 25 6.34 8.56 -33.94
C ILE A 25 6.31 7.41 -32.92
N HIS A 26 7.12 6.38 -33.13
CA HIS A 26 7.15 5.23 -32.23
C HIS A 26 7.56 5.62 -30.80
N ILE A 27 8.63 6.41 -30.66
CA ILE A 27 9.11 6.91 -29.37
C ILE A 27 8.03 7.78 -28.72
N THR A 28 7.44 8.73 -29.44
CA THR A 28 6.38 9.59 -28.90
C THR A 28 5.16 8.78 -28.46
N LEU A 29 4.74 7.78 -29.24
CA LEU A 29 3.59 6.96 -28.87
C LEU A 29 3.90 6.07 -27.67
N ALA A 30 5.09 5.48 -27.63
CA ALA A 30 5.55 4.70 -26.49
C ALA A 30 5.68 5.55 -25.21
N THR A 31 6.18 6.79 -25.30
CA THR A 31 6.28 7.69 -24.14
C THR A 31 4.91 8.14 -23.67
N LEU A 32 3.99 8.47 -24.58
CA LEU A 32 2.61 8.83 -24.23
C LEU A 32 1.87 7.68 -23.54
N VAL A 33 1.98 6.46 -24.09
CA VAL A 33 1.38 5.26 -23.47
C VAL A 33 1.99 5.00 -22.10
N SER A 34 3.31 5.13 -21.96
CA SER A 34 3.99 4.95 -20.67
C SER A 34 3.56 5.99 -19.64
N ALA A 35 3.51 7.27 -20.02
CA ALA A 35 3.05 8.34 -19.15
C ALA A 35 1.57 8.17 -18.76
N TRP A 36 0.73 7.74 -19.69
CA TRP A 36 -0.67 7.43 -19.42
C TRP A 36 -0.82 6.27 -18.44
N LEU A 37 -0.05 5.18 -18.61
CA LEU A 37 -0.05 4.07 -17.66
C LEU A 37 0.42 4.51 -16.27
N ILE A 38 1.51 5.27 -16.19
CA ILE A 38 2.03 5.81 -14.92
C ILE A 38 0.95 6.67 -14.24
N TRP A 39 0.27 7.53 -14.98
CA TRP A 39 -0.79 8.37 -14.45
C TRP A 39 -1.97 7.55 -13.91
N ASN A 40 -2.48 6.59 -14.69
CA ASN A 40 -3.63 5.78 -14.27
C ASN A 40 -3.31 4.90 -13.07
N VAL A 41 -2.15 4.24 -13.07
CA VAL A 41 -1.70 3.42 -11.94
C VAL A 41 -1.46 4.32 -10.73
N GLY A 42 -0.78 5.46 -10.90
CA GLY A 42 -0.54 6.42 -9.83
C GLY A 42 -1.83 6.94 -9.20
N HIS A 43 -2.81 7.31 -10.02
CA HIS A 43 -4.11 7.77 -9.53
C HIS A 43 -4.90 6.67 -8.83
N SER A 44 -4.88 5.45 -9.36
CA SER A 44 -5.50 4.28 -8.72
C SER A 44 -4.86 3.96 -7.36
N VAL A 45 -3.53 3.99 -7.27
CA VAL A 45 -2.79 3.75 -6.02
C VAL A 45 -3.07 4.86 -5.01
N ALA A 46 -3.11 6.12 -5.45
CA ALA A 46 -3.47 7.25 -4.59
C ALA A 46 -4.89 7.10 -4.02
N ALA A 47 -5.86 6.70 -4.84
CA ALA A 47 -7.22 6.43 -4.38
C ALA A 47 -7.30 5.26 -3.37
N MET A 48 -6.37 4.31 -3.44
CA MET A 48 -6.31 3.16 -2.52
C MET A 48 -5.43 3.40 -1.28
N THR A 49 -4.74 4.55 -1.21
CA THR A 49 -3.82 4.91 -0.11
C THR A 49 -4.32 6.19 0.54
N PRO A 50 -5.31 6.10 1.45
CA PRO A 50 -5.90 7.29 2.05
C PRO A 50 -4.85 8.11 2.79
N GLU A 51 -4.86 9.42 2.55
CA GLU A 51 -3.98 10.37 3.22
C GLU A 51 -4.28 10.41 4.73
N ARG A 52 -3.24 10.63 5.54
CA ARG A 52 -3.42 10.83 6.97
C ARG A 52 -3.88 12.27 7.21
N PRO A 53 -5.07 12.49 7.81
CA PRO A 53 -5.52 13.83 8.15
C PRO A 53 -4.64 14.46 9.25
N PRO A 54 -4.61 15.80 9.37
CA PRO A 54 -3.86 16.47 10.44
C PRO A 54 -4.40 16.06 11.81
N SER A 55 -3.57 16.13 12.85
CA SER A 55 -3.94 15.69 14.20
C SER A 55 -5.10 16.52 14.79
N VAL A 56 -6.07 15.86 15.42
CA VAL A 56 -7.20 16.53 16.10
C VAL A 56 -6.73 17.13 17.42
N THR A 57 -7.31 18.28 17.81
CA THR A 57 -7.04 18.95 19.10
C THR A 57 -8.36 19.21 19.84
N PRO A 58 -8.53 18.74 21.10
CA PRO A 58 -7.59 17.91 21.86
C PRO A 58 -7.54 16.46 21.32
N PRO A 59 -6.37 15.78 21.44
CA PRO A 59 -6.25 14.38 21.04
C PRO A 59 -6.93 13.45 22.04
N LEU A 60 -7.34 12.26 21.57
CA LEU A 60 -7.85 11.18 22.42
C LEU A 60 -6.82 10.73 23.45
N THR A 61 -7.28 10.18 24.57
CA THR A 61 -6.43 9.56 25.58
C THR A 61 -5.72 8.31 25.06
N VAL A 62 -4.67 7.85 25.74
CA VAL A 62 -3.93 6.65 25.33
C VAL A 62 -4.84 5.41 25.36
N ARG A 63 -5.67 5.29 26.40
CA ARG A 63 -6.64 4.19 26.51
C ARG A 63 -7.65 4.18 25.37
N GLU A 64 -8.26 5.31 25.05
CA GLU A 64 -9.18 5.42 23.90
C GLU A 64 -8.50 5.06 22.58
N CYS A 65 -7.23 5.42 22.41
CA CYS A 65 -6.44 5.04 21.25
C CYS A 65 -6.13 3.54 21.18
N LEU A 66 -5.90 2.90 22.32
CA LEU A 66 -5.71 1.45 22.38
C LEU A 66 -7.02 0.71 22.10
N ASP A 67 -8.15 1.21 22.60
CA ASP A 67 -9.47 0.65 22.33
C ASP A 67 -9.82 0.77 20.84
N ALA A 68 -9.53 1.92 20.22
CA ALA A 68 -9.69 2.11 18.78
C ALA A 68 -8.78 1.17 17.96
N ALA A 69 -7.52 1.01 18.37
CA ALA A 69 -6.59 0.09 17.73
C ALA A 69 -7.05 -1.38 17.83
N ASP A 70 -7.58 -1.79 18.99
CA ASP A 70 -8.12 -3.13 19.22
C ASP A 70 -9.40 -3.37 18.39
N ALA A 71 -10.25 -2.35 18.22
CA ALA A 71 -11.39 -2.42 17.32
C ALA A 71 -10.95 -2.63 15.86
N HIS A 72 -9.93 -1.91 15.38
CA HIS A 72 -9.38 -2.10 14.04
C HIS A 72 -8.77 -3.49 13.84
N TRP A 73 -8.14 -4.05 14.88
CA TRP A 73 -7.65 -5.43 14.87
C TRP A 73 -8.79 -6.44 14.72
N LYS A 74 -9.85 -6.30 15.53
CA LYS A 74 -11.03 -7.16 15.49
C LYS A 74 -11.75 -7.10 14.15
N ASP A 75 -11.90 -5.91 13.58
CA ASP A 75 -12.44 -5.71 12.23
C ASP A 75 -11.63 -6.51 11.19
N LEU A 76 -10.30 -6.45 11.28
CA LEU A 76 -9.39 -7.13 10.34
C LEU A 76 -9.51 -8.65 10.44
N GLU A 77 -9.51 -9.22 11.64
CA GLU A 77 -9.68 -10.67 11.82
C GLU A 77 -11.09 -11.12 11.41
N SER A 78 -12.13 -10.36 11.77
CA SER A 78 -13.50 -10.70 11.40
C SER A 78 -13.66 -10.76 9.88
N GLU A 79 -13.09 -9.79 9.15
CA GLU A 79 -13.19 -9.80 7.69
C GLU A 79 -12.35 -10.92 7.07
N ARG A 80 -11.17 -11.19 7.63
CA ARG A 80 -10.34 -12.32 7.20
C ARG A 80 -11.13 -13.63 7.32
N GLU A 81 -11.74 -13.89 8.48
CA GLU A 81 -12.54 -15.10 8.73
C GLU A 81 -13.70 -15.26 7.75
N LYS A 82 -14.44 -14.18 7.45
CA LYS A 82 -15.55 -14.20 6.49
C LYS A 82 -15.12 -14.68 5.11
N LEU A 83 -13.91 -14.30 4.70
CA LEU A 83 -13.41 -14.56 3.35
C LEU A 83 -12.69 -15.90 3.19
N VAL A 84 -12.40 -16.62 4.28
CA VAL A 84 -11.76 -17.95 4.24
C VAL A 84 -12.61 -18.99 3.49
N HIS A 85 -13.94 -18.83 3.44
CA HIS A 85 -14.86 -19.85 2.90
C HIS A 85 -15.62 -19.44 1.63
N VAL A 86 -15.27 -18.30 1.01
CA VAL A 86 -16.04 -17.77 -0.13
C VAL A 86 -15.47 -18.25 -1.48
N LEU A 87 -16.33 -18.91 -2.27
CA LEU A 87 -16.09 -19.23 -3.69
C LEU A 87 -17.01 -18.38 -4.58
N PRO A 88 -16.54 -17.79 -5.69
CA PRO A 88 -15.21 -17.88 -6.29
C PRO A 88 -14.19 -16.85 -5.76
N ALA A 89 -12.91 -17.23 -5.73
CA ALA A 89 -11.79 -16.42 -5.21
C ALA A 89 -11.66 -15.02 -5.85
N ARG A 90 -12.04 -14.85 -7.13
CA ARG A 90 -11.98 -13.54 -7.81
C ARG A 90 -12.86 -12.47 -7.13
N LYS A 91 -13.97 -12.87 -6.50
CA LYS A 91 -14.81 -11.93 -5.75
C LYS A 91 -14.17 -11.55 -4.42
N VAL A 92 -13.50 -12.51 -3.77
CA VAL A 92 -12.77 -12.32 -2.51
C VAL A 92 -11.70 -11.24 -2.65
N ASP A 93 -10.91 -11.26 -3.72
CA ASP A 93 -9.87 -10.24 -3.92
C ASP A 93 -10.45 -8.82 -4.05
N GLN A 94 -11.57 -8.65 -4.78
CA GLN A 94 -12.23 -7.36 -4.94
C GLN A 94 -12.89 -6.86 -3.65
N GLU A 95 -13.52 -7.77 -2.91
CA GLU A 95 -14.15 -7.47 -1.62
C GLU A 95 -13.08 -7.10 -0.58
N TRP A 96 -11.97 -7.85 -0.53
CA TRP A 96 -10.84 -7.56 0.35
C TRP A 96 -10.20 -6.21 0.02
N MET A 97 -10.03 -5.86 -1.26
CA MET A 97 -9.46 -4.56 -1.64
C MET A 97 -10.37 -3.39 -1.25
N ARG A 98 -11.69 -3.52 -1.40
CA ARG A 98 -12.63 -2.50 -0.92
C ARG A 98 -12.56 -2.36 0.60
N PHE A 99 -12.64 -3.49 1.31
CA PHE A 99 -12.51 -3.50 2.77
C PHE A 99 -11.20 -2.85 3.22
N ARG A 100 -10.07 -3.19 2.59
CA ARG A 100 -8.75 -2.63 2.89
C ARG A 100 -8.75 -1.12 2.79
N THR A 101 -9.28 -0.55 1.71
CA THR A 101 -9.32 0.91 1.52
C THR A 101 -10.20 1.59 2.58
N ASP A 102 -11.36 1.01 2.88
CA ASP A 102 -12.26 1.54 3.90
C ASP A 102 -11.66 1.43 5.30
N TRP A 103 -11.02 0.30 5.61
CA TRP A 103 -10.33 0.05 6.87
C TRP A 103 -9.15 1.00 7.05
N LEU A 104 -8.31 1.17 6.02
CA LEU A 104 -7.19 2.13 6.05
C LEU A 104 -7.68 3.55 6.27
N THR A 105 -8.80 3.95 5.67
CA THR A 105 -9.41 5.26 5.90
C THR A 105 -9.77 5.46 7.37
N ARG A 106 -10.41 4.45 7.99
CA ARG A 106 -10.77 4.50 9.42
C ARG A 106 -9.53 4.52 10.32
N VAL A 107 -8.50 3.73 9.99
CA VAL A 107 -7.22 3.72 10.71
C VAL A 107 -6.55 5.09 10.64
N ARG A 108 -6.42 5.69 9.46
CA ARG A 108 -5.80 7.03 9.27
C ARG A 108 -6.54 8.11 10.07
N LYS A 109 -7.87 8.02 10.15
CA LYS A 109 -8.67 8.89 11.01
C LYS A 109 -8.32 8.70 12.50
N SER A 110 -8.26 7.47 12.99
CA SER A 110 -7.87 7.20 14.38
C SER A 110 -6.42 7.63 14.67
N GLU A 111 -5.50 7.50 13.72
CA GLU A 111 -4.12 7.98 13.89
C GLU A 111 -4.05 9.51 14.08
N SER A 112 -4.92 10.25 13.39
CA SER A 112 -5.10 11.69 13.55
C SER A 112 -5.74 12.05 14.89
N GLU A 113 -6.81 11.36 15.27
CA GLU A 113 -7.49 11.56 16.57
C GLU A 113 -6.56 11.26 17.75
N CYS A 114 -5.65 10.31 17.57
CA CYS A 114 -4.64 9.92 18.57
C CYS A 114 -3.37 10.78 18.56
N ALA A 115 -3.27 11.75 17.65
CA ALA A 115 -2.10 12.60 17.43
C ALA A 115 -0.78 11.81 17.41
N LEU A 116 -0.73 10.71 16.64
CA LEU A 116 0.42 9.80 16.62
C LEU A 116 1.72 10.44 16.13
N GLU A 117 1.66 11.60 15.49
CA GLU A 117 2.83 12.37 15.04
C GLU A 117 3.48 13.21 16.16
N SER A 118 2.81 13.32 17.31
CA SER A 118 3.36 13.96 18.50
C SER A 118 4.68 13.32 18.96
N ARG A 119 5.57 14.12 19.54
CA ARG A 119 6.83 13.66 20.15
C ARG A 119 6.64 13.13 21.58
N ASP A 120 5.41 13.11 22.10
CA ASP A 120 5.10 12.57 23.42
C ASP A 120 5.50 11.08 23.52
N PRO A 121 6.32 10.69 24.52
CA PRO A 121 6.72 9.30 24.75
C PRO A 121 5.56 8.31 24.80
N ALA A 122 4.40 8.70 25.35
CA ALA A 122 3.23 7.83 25.40
C ALA A 122 2.65 7.54 23.99
N ARG A 123 2.85 8.46 23.04
CA ARG A 123 2.40 8.32 21.64
C ARG A 123 3.37 7.50 20.79
N VAL A 124 4.61 7.31 21.24
CA VAL A 124 5.60 6.46 20.55
C VAL A 124 5.16 5.00 20.54
N GLU A 125 4.67 4.48 21.68
CA GLU A 125 4.17 3.10 21.74
C GLU A 125 2.90 2.92 20.92
N LEU A 126 1.97 3.88 20.97
CA LEU A 126 0.78 3.86 20.13
C LEU A 126 1.15 3.84 18.63
N ARG A 127 2.14 4.63 18.22
CA ARG A 127 2.66 4.60 16.85
C ARG A 127 3.21 3.23 16.47
N SER A 128 3.82 2.51 17.42
CA SER A 128 4.26 1.13 17.20
C SER A 128 3.06 0.21 16.95
N VAL A 129 2.02 0.28 17.77
CA VAL A 129 0.79 -0.52 17.62
C VAL A 129 0.16 -0.32 16.23
N PHE A 130 -0.10 0.94 15.85
CA PHE A 130 -0.71 1.25 14.55
C PHE A 130 0.16 0.83 13.34
N ARG A 131 1.48 0.89 13.49
CA ARG A 131 2.41 0.37 12.47
C ARG A 131 2.30 -1.14 12.32
N HIS A 132 2.22 -1.88 13.42
CA HIS A 132 2.07 -3.34 13.39
C HIS A 132 0.71 -3.74 12.83
N LEU A 133 -0.37 -3.02 13.17
CA LEU A 133 -1.70 -3.23 12.57
C LEU A 133 -1.66 -3.12 11.05
N THR A 134 -1.06 -2.05 10.54
CA THR A 134 -0.93 -1.84 9.09
C THR A 134 -0.09 -2.95 8.44
N ARG A 135 1.00 -3.37 9.10
CA ARG A 135 1.85 -4.46 8.61
C ARG A 135 1.09 -5.80 8.50
N VAL A 136 0.26 -6.14 9.48
CA VAL A 136 -0.55 -7.36 9.41
C VAL A 136 -1.56 -7.28 8.27
N GLN A 137 -2.21 -6.14 8.08
CA GLN A 137 -3.13 -5.90 6.96
C GLN A 137 -2.43 -6.09 5.59
N ASP A 138 -1.22 -5.54 5.44
CA ASP A 138 -0.44 -5.69 4.21
C ASP A 138 -0.06 -7.16 3.96
N LEU A 139 0.33 -7.91 5.00
CA LEU A 139 0.62 -9.34 4.90
C LEU A 139 -0.62 -10.18 4.53
N TYR A 140 -1.81 -9.81 5.01
CA TYR A 140 -3.05 -10.44 4.57
C TYR A 140 -3.42 -10.13 3.12
N THR A 141 -2.90 -9.02 2.58
CA THR A 141 -3.14 -8.62 1.19
C THR A 141 -2.18 -9.31 0.22
N ILE A 142 -0.93 -9.56 0.63
CA ILE A 142 0.06 -10.24 -0.20
C ILE A 142 -0.19 -11.75 -0.08
N HIS A 143 -0.82 -12.35 -1.10
CA HIS A 143 -1.22 -13.77 -1.20
C HIS A 143 -0.65 -14.68 -0.11
N ALA A 144 -1.52 -15.03 0.84
CA ALA A 144 -1.26 -15.79 2.08
C ALA A 144 -0.45 -17.10 1.92
N VAL A 145 -0.21 -17.59 0.70
CA VAL A 145 0.60 -18.79 0.43
C VAL A 145 2.11 -18.53 0.50
N GLN A 146 2.58 -17.34 0.11
CA GLN A 146 4.03 -17.05 0.10
C GLN A 146 4.58 -16.62 1.46
N TYR A 147 3.71 -16.11 2.35
CA TYR A 147 4.10 -15.48 3.61
C TYR A 147 3.34 -16.02 4.84
N ALA A 148 2.72 -17.20 4.75
CA ALA A 148 1.98 -17.81 5.87
C ALA A 148 2.79 -17.87 7.18
N GLY A 149 4.11 -18.08 7.09
CA GLY A 149 5.01 -18.08 8.24
C GLY A 149 5.31 -16.69 8.82
N GLU A 150 5.24 -15.63 8.02
CA GLU A 150 5.50 -14.26 8.48
C GLU A 150 4.30 -13.63 9.18
N VAL A 151 3.09 -14.06 8.82
CA VAL A 151 1.84 -13.61 9.43
C VAL A 151 1.84 -13.84 10.93
N GLY A 152 2.17 -15.06 11.38
CA GLY A 152 2.19 -15.41 12.80
C GLY A 152 3.10 -14.49 13.61
N GLY A 153 4.34 -14.30 13.15
CA GLY A 153 5.29 -13.40 13.81
C GLY A 153 4.86 -11.92 13.81
N ALA A 154 4.14 -11.47 12.77
CA ALA A 154 3.61 -10.12 12.72
C ALA A 154 2.44 -9.91 13.70
N VAL A 155 1.56 -10.91 13.83
CA VAL A 155 0.47 -10.91 14.82
C VAL A 155 1.02 -10.96 16.25
N ASP A 156 2.02 -11.81 16.51
CA ASP A 156 2.69 -11.86 17.82
C ASP A 156 3.34 -10.51 18.18
N ALA A 157 4.02 -9.88 17.21
CA ALA A 157 4.63 -8.57 17.40
C ALA A 157 3.57 -7.47 17.64
N LEU A 158 2.40 -7.57 17.00
CA LEU A 158 1.27 -6.68 17.26
C LEU A 158 0.76 -6.84 18.70
N HIS A 159 0.53 -8.07 19.16
CA HIS A 159 0.10 -8.34 20.54
C HIS A 159 1.13 -7.84 21.56
N ALA A 160 2.42 -8.07 21.31
CA ALA A 160 3.50 -7.55 22.15
C ALA A 160 3.51 -6.01 22.21
N ALA A 161 3.18 -5.33 21.10
CA ALA A 161 3.06 -3.88 21.07
C ALA A 161 1.86 -3.38 21.91
N PHE A 162 0.69 -4.05 21.81
CA PHE A 162 -0.46 -3.76 22.68
C PHE A 162 -0.12 -3.90 24.15
N ASP A 163 0.52 -5.01 24.55
CA ASP A 163 0.91 -5.25 25.94
C ASP A 163 1.89 -4.21 26.46
N THR A 164 2.85 -3.82 25.61
CA THR A 164 3.84 -2.78 25.95
C THR A 164 3.18 -1.43 26.14
N ALA A 165 2.27 -1.04 25.24
CA ALA A 165 1.55 0.21 25.34
C ALA A 165 0.64 0.25 26.58
N ARG A 166 -0.10 -0.83 26.86
CA ARG A 166 -0.93 -0.97 28.07
C ARG A 166 -0.12 -0.87 29.36
N ARG A 167 1.03 -1.57 29.43
CA ARG A 167 1.90 -1.50 30.61
C ARG A 167 2.42 -0.09 30.88
N LYS A 168 2.78 0.66 29.84
CA LYS A 168 3.26 2.04 29.99
C LYS A 168 2.15 3.03 30.36
N ASP A 169 0.92 2.76 29.96
CA ASP A 169 -0.24 3.56 30.37
C ASP A 169 -0.59 3.33 31.85
N SER A 170 -0.63 2.06 32.29
CA SER A 170 -0.93 1.71 33.68
C SER A 170 0.18 2.04 34.69
N GLY A 171 1.42 2.23 34.23
CA GLY A 171 2.58 2.55 35.05
C GLY A 171 2.87 4.05 35.19
N ARG A 172 1.95 4.91 34.73
CA ARG A 172 1.99 6.37 34.85
C ARG A 172 1.04 6.84 35.93
#